data_AF-A0A3N6M8U3-F1
#
_entry.id   AF-A0A3N6M8U3-F1
#
_cell.length_a   1.000
_cell.length_b   1.000
_cell.length_c   1.000
_cell.angle_alpha   90.00
_cell.angle_beta   90.00
_cell.angle_gamma   90.00
#
_symmetry.space_group_name_H-M   'P 1'
#
loop_
_entity.id
_entity.type
_entity.pdbx_description
1 polymer ?
#
loop_
_entity_poly.entity_id
_entity_poly.type
_entity_poly.pdbx_seq_one_letter_code
_entity_poly.pdbx_strand_id
1 'polypeptide(L)'
;MMTNLRTRRRVLQLTGTGIAASIAGCSDLSAIDGENGDGAEEDGHLTALAEPDASDLQELQQRAMAGELSEEEAIQRQQELFEDAIDDFEGRVDSEAEADLSIEEEEQEGGVYRVDGSADVLVDALRTGEISVLAGTDLYDQIIQQREQQQEQQPEEVPDGEEIEGQDGSEEDE
;
A
#
# COMPACT_ATOMS: atom_id res chain seq x y z
N MET A 1 -14.41 29.28 -60.36
CA MET A 1 -15.87 29.39 -60.27
C MET A 1 -16.34 28.42 -59.19
N MET A 2 -17.04 28.94 -58.18
CA MET A 2 -17.58 28.20 -57.04
C MET A 2 -18.79 27.34 -57.41
N THR A 3 -19.17 26.50 -56.43
CA THR A 3 -20.49 25.90 -56.14
C THR A 3 -20.61 24.42 -56.54
N ASN A 4 -21.12 23.50 -55.70
CA ASN A 4 -22.11 23.64 -54.64
C ASN A 4 -22.11 22.42 -53.67
N LEU A 5 -22.37 22.72 -52.40
CA LEU A 5 -23.29 22.05 -51.44
C LEU A 5 -22.96 20.68 -50.83
N ARG A 6 -22.64 20.76 -49.53
CA ARG A 6 -23.24 20.00 -48.42
C ARG A 6 -24.32 18.97 -48.82
N THR A 7 -23.95 17.70 -48.66
CA THR A 7 -24.85 16.61 -48.24
C THR A 7 -24.04 15.72 -47.30
N ARG A 8 -23.84 16.09 -46.04
CA ARG A 8 -24.69 15.66 -44.91
C ARG A 8 -25.11 14.19 -44.98
N ARG A 9 -24.39 13.36 -44.20
CA ARG A 9 -24.87 12.25 -43.37
C ARG A 9 -25.64 11.09 -44.05
N ARG A 10 -24.96 9.93 -44.13
CA ARG A 10 -25.46 8.54 -44.02
C ARG A 10 -24.20 7.66 -43.83
N VAL A 11 -23.73 7.38 -42.61
CA VAL A 11 -24.15 6.29 -41.69
C VAL A 11 -24.60 5.04 -42.44
N LEU A 12 -23.78 3.99 -42.35
CA LEU A 12 -24.11 2.57 -42.13
C LEU A 12 -22.74 1.88 -41.92
N GLN A 13 -22.31 1.72 -40.67
CA GLN A 13 -22.32 0.42 -39.99
C GLN A 13 -21.58 -0.65 -40.79
N LEU A 14 -20.30 -0.83 -40.50
CA LEU A 14 -19.61 -2.09 -40.78
C LEU A 14 -18.96 -2.58 -39.50
N THR A 15 -19.75 -3.31 -38.71
CA THR A 15 -19.28 -4.31 -37.76
C THR A 15 -18.44 -5.32 -38.55
N GLY A 16 -17.13 -5.16 -38.45
CA GLY A 16 -16.15 -6.10 -38.95
C GLY A 16 -15.08 -6.24 -37.91
N THR A 17 -15.27 -7.17 -36.98
CA THR A 17 -14.26 -7.66 -36.04
C THR A 17 -13.07 -8.18 -36.85
N GLY A 18 -12.09 -7.32 -37.06
CA GLY A 18 -10.80 -7.68 -37.64
C GLY A 18 -9.71 -7.55 -36.59
N ILE A 19 -9.63 -8.51 -35.68
CA ILE A 19 -8.52 -8.60 -34.73
C ILE A 19 -7.35 -9.24 -35.49
N ALA A 20 -6.43 -8.40 -35.94
CA ALA A 20 -5.10 -8.83 -36.35
C ALA A 20 -4.08 -8.03 -35.54
N ALA A 21 -3.85 -8.49 -34.31
CA ALA A 21 -2.66 -8.16 -33.56
C ALA A 21 -1.96 -9.48 -33.23
N SER A 22 -0.84 -9.74 -33.90
CA SER A 22 0.06 -10.84 -33.56
C SER A 22 0.62 -10.56 -32.17
N ILE A 23 0.16 -11.34 -31.20
CA ILE A 23 0.66 -11.27 -29.83
C ILE A 23 1.88 -12.19 -29.75
N ALA A 24 3.05 -11.60 -29.73
CA ALA A 24 4.21 -12.22 -29.11
C ALA A 24 3.98 -12.14 -27.59
N GLY A 25 3.81 -13.31 -26.95
CA GLY A 25 4.02 -13.54 -25.53
C GLY A 25 3.48 -12.51 -24.53
N CYS A 26 2.17 -12.55 -24.26
CA CYS A 26 1.63 -12.23 -22.94
C CYS A 26 0.74 -13.41 -22.54
N SER A 27 1.30 -14.33 -21.77
CA SER A 27 0.53 -15.29 -20.99
C SER A 27 -0.24 -14.49 -19.94
N ASP A 28 -1.45 -14.02 -20.26
CA ASP A 28 -2.57 -13.79 -19.31
C ASP A 28 -3.84 -13.16 -19.93
N LEU A 29 -4.13 -13.43 -21.22
CA LEU A 29 -5.43 -13.04 -21.80
C LEU A 29 -6.40 -14.22 -21.88
N SER A 30 -6.40 -15.07 -20.85
CA SER A 30 -7.44 -16.10 -20.64
C SER A 30 -8.55 -15.62 -19.69
N ALA A 31 -8.44 -14.42 -19.10
CA ALA A 31 -9.36 -13.92 -18.08
C ALA A 31 -10.54 -13.09 -18.62
N ILE A 32 -10.73 -12.98 -19.94
CA ILE A 32 -11.81 -12.15 -20.53
C ILE A 32 -12.95 -13.00 -21.12
N ASP A 33 -12.84 -14.33 -21.10
CA ASP A 33 -13.96 -15.24 -21.38
C ASP A 33 -14.55 -15.76 -20.05
N GLY A 34 -15.26 -14.87 -19.37
CA GLY A 34 -15.97 -15.12 -18.11
C GLY A 34 -17.44 -14.75 -18.26
N GLU A 35 -18.17 -15.51 -19.09
CA GLU A 35 -19.62 -15.54 -19.04
C GLU A 35 -20.05 -16.22 -17.72
N ASN A 36 -20.87 -15.55 -16.91
CA ASN A 36 -21.54 -16.05 -15.70
C ASN A 36 -20.67 -16.25 -14.44
N GLY A 37 -20.51 -15.19 -13.66
CA GLY A 37 -20.20 -15.24 -12.22
C GLY A 37 -21.38 -14.73 -11.41
N ASP A 38 -22.34 -15.61 -11.15
CA ASP A 38 -23.32 -15.46 -10.08
C ASP A 38 -22.58 -15.60 -8.74
N GLY A 39 -22.70 -14.60 -7.85
CA GLY A 39 -22.42 -14.74 -6.43
C GLY A 39 -20.95 -14.83 -6.01
N ALA A 40 -20.23 -13.73 -6.08
CA ALA A 40 -19.45 -13.31 -4.92
C ALA A 40 -20.10 -12.02 -4.44
N GLU A 41 -20.91 -12.12 -3.40
CA GLU A 41 -21.00 -11.03 -2.44
C GLU A 41 -19.57 -10.89 -1.92
N GLU A 42 -18.72 -10.15 -2.65
CA GLU A 42 -17.41 -9.76 -2.15
C GLU A 42 -17.76 -8.91 -0.95
N ASP A 43 -17.58 -9.49 0.24
CA ASP A 43 -17.79 -8.83 1.52
C ASP A 43 -17.17 -7.43 1.39
N GLY A 44 -17.97 -6.37 1.61
CA GLY A 44 -17.72 -4.97 1.17
C GLY A 44 -16.48 -4.29 1.75
N HIS A 45 -15.58 -5.09 2.30
CA HIS A 45 -14.34 -4.72 2.91
C HIS A 45 -13.28 -4.37 1.86
N LEU A 46 -12.43 -3.42 2.22
CA LEU A 46 -11.30 -2.97 1.43
C LEU A 46 -10.07 -2.91 2.31
N THR A 47 -8.90 -3.05 1.69
CA THR A 47 -7.63 -2.82 2.38
C THR A 47 -7.27 -1.35 2.25
N ALA A 48 -7.07 -0.67 3.38
CA ALA A 48 -6.60 0.70 3.48
C ALA A 48 -5.20 0.74 4.10
N LEU A 49 -4.34 1.62 3.57
CA LEU A 49 -3.00 1.87 4.12
C LEU A 49 -2.94 3.33 4.62
N ALA A 50 -2.74 3.52 5.91
CA ALA A 50 -2.43 4.80 6.54
C ALA A 50 -0.91 4.98 6.49
N GLU A 51 -0.46 5.85 5.59
CA GLU A 51 0.95 6.18 5.41
C GLU A 51 1.08 7.70 5.32
N PRO A 52 2.18 8.28 5.83
CA PRO A 52 2.40 9.71 5.75
C PRO A 52 2.52 10.17 4.30
N ASP A 53 2.18 11.44 4.09
CA ASP A 53 2.15 12.03 2.76
C ASP A 53 3.54 11.97 2.10
N ALA A 54 3.59 11.54 0.84
CA ALA A 54 4.84 11.38 0.10
C ALA A 54 5.63 12.69 -0.01
N SER A 55 4.94 13.82 0.11
CA SER A 55 5.53 15.16 0.13
C SER A 55 6.32 15.41 1.42
N ASP A 56 5.79 15.00 2.57
CA ASP A 56 6.41 15.20 3.88
C ASP A 56 7.64 14.30 4.05
N LEU A 57 7.55 13.05 3.59
CA LEU A 57 8.71 12.14 3.57
C LEU A 57 9.83 12.66 2.65
N GLN A 58 9.47 13.25 1.49
CA GLN A 58 10.45 13.86 0.59
C GLN A 58 11.08 15.11 1.19
N GLU A 59 10.32 15.94 1.90
CA GLU A 59 10.87 17.10 2.59
C GLU A 59 11.84 16.66 3.69
N LEU A 60 11.45 15.68 4.50
CA LEU A 60 12.28 15.12 5.56
C LEU A 60 13.61 14.58 5.00
N GLN A 61 13.54 13.80 3.93
CA GLN A 61 14.74 13.25 3.27
C GLN A 61 15.64 14.37 2.72
N GLN A 62 15.08 15.40 2.11
CA GLN A 62 15.86 16.53 1.60
C GLN A 62 16.59 17.27 2.71
N ARG A 63 15.93 17.50 3.84
CA ARG A 63 16.52 18.16 5.02
C ARG A 63 17.64 17.31 5.64
N ALA A 64 17.44 15.99 5.72
CA ALA A 64 18.49 15.06 6.15
C ALA A 64 19.71 15.08 5.21
N MET A 65 19.49 15.03 3.88
CA MET A 65 20.57 15.11 2.89
C MET A 65 21.29 16.46 2.89
N ALA A 66 20.58 17.55 3.18
CA ALA A 66 21.14 18.88 3.33
C ALA A 66 21.97 19.04 4.62
N GLY A 67 21.91 18.06 5.53
CA GLY A 67 22.55 18.10 6.84
C GLY A 67 21.85 19.04 7.83
N GLU A 68 20.58 19.37 7.58
CA GLU A 68 19.74 20.16 8.48
C GLU A 68 19.18 19.32 9.62
N LEU A 69 19.14 17.99 9.44
CA LEU A 69 18.76 16.99 10.42
C LEU A 69 19.86 15.94 10.51
N SER A 70 20.16 15.47 11.73
CA SER A 70 20.95 14.26 11.91
C SER A 70 20.18 13.02 11.42
N GLU A 71 20.91 11.93 11.18
CA GLU A 71 20.29 10.66 10.81
C GLU A 71 19.31 10.15 11.88
N GLU A 72 19.70 10.26 13.15
CA GLU A 72 18.84 9.90 14.30
C GLU A 72 17.57 10.75 14.36
N GLU A 73 17.68 12.07 14.19
CA GLU A 73 16.51 12.96 14.16
C GLU A 73 15.63 12.71 12.94
N ALA A 74 16.21 12.37 11.79
CA ALA A 74 15.44 12.05 10.59
C ALA A 74 14.64 10.75 10.78
N ILE A 75 15.23 9.72 11.38
CA ILE A 75 14.55 8.46 11.70
C ILE A 75 13.46 8.68 12.74
N GLN A 76 13.72 9.48 13.78
CA GLN A 76 12.72 9.82 14.78
C GLN A 76 11.54 10.56 14.15
N ARG A 77 11.82 11.58 13.34
CA ARG A 77 10.78 12.37 12.68
C ARG A 77 9.99 11.57 11.66
N GLN A 78 10.62 10.59 11.01
CA GLN A 78 9.93 9.66 10.12
C GLN A 78 8.93 8.80 10.90
N GLN A 79 9.33 8.24 12.05
CA GLN A 79 8.42 7.45 12.90
C GLN A 79 7.24 8.29 13.37
N GLU A 80 7.48 9.52 13.83
CA GLU A 80 6.41 10.43 14.23
C GLU A 80 5.43 10.69 13.09
N LEU A 81 5.89 10.84 11.84
CA LEU A 81 5.00 11.02 10.68
C LEU A 81 4.12 9.79 10.43
N PHE A 82 4.66 8.58 10.65
CA PHE A 82 3.88 7.36 10.53
C PHE A 82 2.85 7.23 11.65
N GLU A 83 3.24 7.53 12.89
CA GLU A 83 2.32 7.57 14.03
C GLU A 83 1.20 8.60 13.81
N ASP A 84 1.56 9.82 13.39
CA ASP A 84 0.61 10.90 13.09
C ASP A 84 -0.39 10.45 12.00
N ALA A 85 0.06 9.78 10.93
CA ALA A 85 -0.81 9.32 9.85
C ALA A 85 -1.79 8.22 10.30
N ILE A 86 -1.33 7.32 11.17
CA ILE A 86 -2.17 6.28 11.78
C ILE A 86 -3.23 6.91 12.68
N ASP A 87 -2.81 7.81 13.58
CA ASP A 87 -3.71 8.51 14.51
C ASP A 87 -4.77 9.35 13.75
N ASP A 88 -4.37 10.02 12.67
CA ASP A 88 -5.29 10.80 11.82
C ASP A 88 -6.36 9.89 11.18
N PHE A 89 -5.95 8.74 10.64
CA PHE A 89 -6.89 7.79 10.04
C PHE A 89 -7.85 7.18 11.07
N GLU A 90 -7.35 6.73 12.21
CA GLU A 90 -8.17 6.18 13.29
C GLU A 90 -9.14 7.24 13.85
N GLY A 91 -8.67 8.47 14.05
CA GLY A 91 -9.50 9.59 14.47
C GLY A 91 -10.62 9.91 13.47
N ARG A 92 -10.38 9.73 12.18
CA ARG A 92 -11.41 9.82 11.15
C ARG A 92 -12.42 8.69 11.25
N VAL A 93 -11.97 7.45 11.38
CA VAL A 93 -12.87 6.29 11.53
C VAL A 93 -13.79 6.50 12.74
N ASP A 94 -13.25 6.95 13.87
CA ASP A 94 -14.05 7.29 15.06
C ASP A 94 -15.07 8.40 14.77
N SER A 95 -14.70 9.41 13.98
CA SER A 95 -15.57 10.53 13.61
C SER A 95 -16.68 10.12 12.63
N GLU A 96 -16.39 9.17 11.75
CA GLU A 96 -17.27 8.68 10.69
C GLU A 96 -17.90 7.32 11.03
N ALA A 97 -17.78 6.84 12.28
CA ALA A 97 -18.41 5.61 12.74
C ALA A 97 -19.94 5.64 12.61
N GLU A 98 -20.54 6.83 12.62
CA GLU A 98 -21.97 7.04 12.33
C GLU A 98 -22.27 7.19 10.83
N ALA A 99 -21.23 7.43 10.01
CA ALA A 99 -21.27 7.74 8.58
C ALA A 99 -20.81 6.56 7.70
N ASP A 100 -20.84 5.33 8.25
CA ASP A 100 -20.60 4.09 7.51
C ASP A 100 -19.11 3.93 7.14
N LEU A 101 -18.20 4.19 8.08
CA LEU A 101 -16.80 3.77 8.01
C LEU A 101 -16.43 3.01 9.30
N SER A 102 -15.95 1.78 9.17
CA SER A 102 -15.46 0.96 10.28
C SER A 102 -14.15 0.26 9.94
N ILE A 103 -13.32 0.05 10.95
CA ILE A 103 -12.18 -0.87 10.89
C ILE A 103 -12.67 -2.24 11.35
N GLU A 104 -12.51 -3.24 10.48
CA GLU A 104 -12.85 -4.63 10.77
C GLU A 104 -11.64 -5.38 11.34
N GLU A 105 -10.46 -5.13 10.76
CA GLU A 105 -9.19 -5.71 11.19
C GLU A 105 -8.09 -4.66 11.07
N GLU A 106 -7.19 -4.63 12.05
CA GLU A 106 -6.05 -3.72 12.09
C GLU A 106 -4.76 -4.49 12.30
N GLU A 107 -3.70 -3.98 11.68
CA GLU A 107 -2.34 -4.39 11.96
C GLU A 107 -1.61 -3.26 12.68
N GLN A 108 -1.30 -3.50 13.95
CA GLN A 108 -0.93 -2.46 14.92
C GLN A 108 0.38 -1.71 14.64
N GLU A 109 1.30 -2.23 13.82
CA GLU A 109 2.63 -1.62 13.64
C GLU A 109 2.88 -1.08 12.22
N GLY A 110 1.94 -1.26 11.29
CA GLY A 110 2.15 -0.95 9.88
C GLY A 110 1.13 -0.04 9.21
N GLY A 111 0.12 0.43 9.94
CA GLY A 111 -0.94 1.25 9.38
C GLY A 111 -1.73 0.54 8.28
N VAL A 112 -1.86 -0.78 8.37
CA VAL A 112 -2.62 -1.59 7.40
C VAL A 112 -3.93 -1.98 8.04
N TYR A 113 -5.03 -1.64 7.37
CA TYR A 113 -6.38 -1.83 7.89
C TYR A 113 -7.24 -2.56 6.86
N ARG A 114 -8.10 -3.46 7.34
CA ARG A 114 -9.28 -3.90 6.61
C ARG A 114 -10.46 -3.07 7.08
N VAL A 115 -11.07 -2.34 6.15
CA VAL A 115 -12.10 -1.34 6.44
C VAL A 115 -13.36 -1.65 5.66
N ASP A 116 -14.51 -1.38 6.26
CA ASP A 116 -15.79 -1.35 5.55
C ASP A 116 -16.25 0.11 5.47
N GLY A 117 -16.77 0.50 4.32
CA GLY A 117 -17.48 1.75 4.30
C GLY A 117 -17.95 2.27 2.96
N SER A 118 -18.75 3.33 3.06
CA SER A 118 -19.32 3.99 1.90
C SER A 118 -18.24 4.57 0.97
N ALA A 119 -18.41 4.36 -0.34
CA ALA A 119 -17.44 4.79 -1.35
C ALA A 119 -17.12 6.29 -1.30
N ASP A 120 -18.10 7.14 -0.96
CA ASP A 120 -17.89 8.59 -0.81
C ASP A 120 -16.91 8.91 0.33
N VAL A 121 -16.99 8.19 1.46
CA VAL A 121 -16.13 8.40 2.63
C VAL A 121 -14.71 7.92 2.33
N LEU A 122 -14.57 6.75 1.73
CA LEU A 122 -13.27 6.18 1.36
C LEU A 122 -12.54 7.00 0.29
N VAL A 123 -13.28 7.53 -0.70
CA VAL A 123 -12.71 8.43 -1.71
C VAL A 123 -12.32 9.77 -1.11
N ASP A 124 -13.05 10.27 -0.11
CA ASP A 124 -12.66 11.48 0.62
C ASP A 124 -11.37 11.26 1.40
N ALA A 125 -11.24 10.15 2.13
CA ALA A 125 -10.03 9.78 2.88
C ALA A 125 -8.78 9.67 1.98
N LEU A 126 -8.92 9.15 0.75
CA LEU A 126 -7.84 9.16 -0.24
C LEU A 126 -7.43 10.56 -0.72
N ARG A 127 -8.38 11.51 -0.73
CA ARG A 127 -8.12 12.87 -1.23
C ARG A 127 -7.50 13.77 -0.17
N THR A 128 -7.87 13.56 1.08
CA THR A 128 -7.32 14.24 2.25
C THR A 128 -5.94 13.72 2.62
N GLY A 129 -5.56 12.52 2.14
CA GLY A 129 -4.25 11.92 2.38
C GLY A 129 -4.22 11.05 3.64
N GLU A 130 -5.37 10.83 4.28
CA GLU A 130 -5.50 10.00 5.49
C GLU A 130 -5.22 8.52 5.17
N ILE A 131 -5.49 8.11 3.94
CA ILE A 131 -5.07 6.83 3.41
C ILE A 131 -4.38 7.02 2.06
N SER A 132 -3.34 6.24 1.82
CA SER A 132 -2.51 6.32 0.62
C SER A 132 -2.94 5.32 -0.45
N VAL A 133 -3.48 4.17 -0.04
CA VAL A 133 -3.87 3.09 -0.95
C VAL A 133 -5.22 2.53 -0.51
N LEU A 134 -6.10 2.30 -1.49
CA LEU A 134 -7.25 1.41 -1.37
C LEU A 134 -7.09 0.24 -2.34
N ALA A 135 -7.19 -0.97 -1.80
CA ALA A 135 -7.09 -2.20 -2.57
C ALA A 135 -8.16 -3.21 -2.15
N GLY A 136 -8.31 -4.28 -2.93
CA GLY A 136 -9.23 -5.37 -2.60
C GLY A 136 -8.84 -6.09 -1.29
N THR A 137 -9.78 -6.84 -0.75
CA THR A 137 -9.69 -7.56 0.54
C THR A 137 -8.49 -8.51 0.62
N ASP A 138 -8.10 -9.12 -0.49
CA ASP A 138 -6.97 -10.06 -0.57
C ASP A 138 -5.61 -9.42 -0.26
N LEU A 139 -5.48 -8.09 -0.42
CA LEU A 139 -4.19 -7.42 -0.20
C LEU A 139 -3.79 -7.46 1.29
N TYR A 140 -4.75 -7.25 2.19
CA TYR A 140 -4.52 -7.33 3.64
C TYR A 140 -3.87 -8.66 4.02
N ASP A 141 -4.50 -9.79 3.66
CA ASP A 141 -4.00 -11.13 3.98
C ASP A 141 -2.62 -11.40 3.34
N GLN A 142 -2.38 -10.87 2.14
CA GLN A 142 -1.09 -10.99 1.48
C GLN A 142 0.02 -10.26 2.25
N ILE A 143 -0.25 -9.05 2.74
CA ILE A 143 0.71 -8.25 3.51
C ILE A 143 1.04 -8.98 4.82
N ILE A 144 0.03 -9.45 5.54
CA ILE A 144 0.21 -10.20 6.80
C ILE A 144 1.07 -11.45 6.58
N GLN A 145 0.70 -12.30 5.61
CA GLN A 145 1.45 -13.53 5.30
C GLN A 145 2.90 -13.26 4.89
N GLN A 146 3.17 -12.14 4.22
CA GLN A 146 4.54 -11.78 3.85
C GLN A 146 5.36 -11.38 5.09
N ARG A 147 4.76 -10.68 6.07
CA ARG A 147 5.45 -10.33 7.32
C ARG A 147 5.72 -11.54 8.20
N GLU A 148 4.76 -12.44 8.36
CA GLU A 148 4.94 -13.66 9.15
C GLU A 148 6.13 -14.49 8.64
N GLN A 149 6.23 -14.66 7.32
CA GLN A 149 7.36 -15.33 6.68
C GLN A 149 8.71 -14.62 6.87
N GLN A 150 8.71 -13.30 7.09
CA GLN A 150 9.93 -12.55 7.40
C GLN A 150 10.31 -12.67 8.88
N GLN A 151 9.34 -12.70 9.79
CA GLN A 151 9.60 -12.91 11.21
C GLN A 151 10.14 -14.32 11.50
N GLU A 152 9.61 -15.36 10.84
CA GLU A 152 10.10 -16.74 11.00
C GLU A 152 11.55 -16.94 10.48
N GLN A 153 12.07 -16.02 9.66
CA GLN A 153 13.44 -16.05 9.16
C GLN A 153 14.43 -15.26 10.03
N GLN A 154 13.97 -14.56 11.07
CA GLN A 154 14.86 -13.99 12.07
C GLN A 154 15.29 -15.11 13.01
N PRO A 155 16.57 -15.52 13.05
CA PRO A 155 17.02 -16.49 14.01
C PRO A 155 16.79 -15.90 15.41
N GLU A 156 16.12 -16.65 16.30
CA GLU A 156 16.09 -16.34 17.73
C GLU A 156 17.52 -16.00 18.17
N GLU A 157 17.76 -14.73 18.54
CA GLU A 157 19.01 -14.34 19.16
C GLU A 157 19.16 -15.15 20.44
N VAL A 158 20.00 -16.18 20.38
CA VAL A 158 20.46 -16.91 21.56
C VAL A 158 21.09 -15.85 22.47
N PRO A 159 20.61 -15.61 23.69
CA PRO A 159 21.24 -14.65 24.58
C PRO A 159 22.67 -15.16 24.88
N ASP A 160 23.67 -14.55 24.24
CA ASP A 160 25.08 -14.83 24.46
C ASP A 160 25.46 -14.28 25.85
N GLY A 161 25.25 -15.12 26.84
CA GLY A 161 25.57 -14.87 28.23
C GLY A 161 26.46 -15.98 28.77
N GLU A 162 27.70 -16.10 28.28
CA GLU A 162 28.79 -16.73 29.03
C GLU A 162 30.10 -15.93 28.87
N GLU A 163 30.24 -15.00 29.81
CA GLU A 163 31.44 -14.39 30.40
C GLU A 163 32.81 -14.80 29.81
N ILE A 164 33.47 -13.85 29.14
CA ILE A 164 34.88 -13.91 28.80
C ILE A 164 35.70 -13.60 30.07
N GLU A 165 35.96 -14.60 30.90
CA GLU A 165 36.90 -14.47 32.01
C GLU A 165 38.34 -14.33 31.49
N GLY A 166 38.91 -13.14 31.74
CA GLY A 166 40.19 -13.04 32.45
C GLY A 166 41.45 -13.56 31.78
N GLN A 167 42.14 -12.64 31.13
CA GLN A 167 43.58 -12.65 30.82
C GLN A 167 44.45 -12.72 32.10
N ASP A 168 45.36 -13.70 32.22
CA ASP A 168 46.65 -13.64 32.95
C ASP A 168 47.39 -14.99 32.72
N GLY A 169 48.66 -15.12 32.35
CA GLY A 169 49.74 -14.21 32.06
C GLY A 169 50.86 -15.02 31.39
N SER A 170 51.57 -14.38 30.47
CA SER A 170 52.84 -14.81 29.90
C SER A 170 53.91 -14.98 30.98
N GLU A 171 54.76 -16.00 30.88
CA GLU A 171 56.19 -15.94 31.24
C GLU A 171 56.92 -17.21 30.73
N GLU A 172 57.69 -17.05 29.65
CA GLU A 172 58.85 -17.87 29.26
C GLU A 172 60.07 -17.37 30.07
N ASP A 173 60.85 -18.24 30.73
CA ASP A 173 62.33 -18.38 30.62
C ASP A 173 62.94 -19.32 31.70
N GLU A 174 64.05 -19.97 31.31
CA GLU A 174 65.06 -20.78 32.06
C GLU A 174 64.81 -22.26 32.42
#